data_AF-A0A257AAP9-F1
#
_entry.id   AF-A0A257AAP9-F1
#
_cell.length_a   1.000
_cell.length_b   1.000
_cell.length_c   1.000
_cell.angle_alpha   90.00
_cell.angle_beta   90.00
_cell.angle_gamma   90.00
#
_symmetry.space_group_name_H-M   'P 1'
#
loop_
_entity.id
_entity.type
_entity.pdbx_description
1 polymer ?
#
loop_
_entity_poly.entity_id
_entity_poly.type
_entity_poly.pdbx_seq_one_letter_code
_entity_poly.pdbx_strand_id
1 'polypeptide(L)'
;MDQDYLLDSYGLIHRVLSSMHPRERVLTFPKYLFTGKGAWRGYERLVTKYDVDHIYKAIDKFKWLLKEYLVPLPSFNRKLFSVPVKYIIKHYMPETWLIKAKRRYLDPLEDKALRLAMELSDVSGIPLDSFGVTGSILIGIHNLTLSDINLVVYGRKEAEEVRSSLREYLHRRGKLRGLSNNEILTLALNVSKSRAIPLHYAVKLYEHRWRRGFFEGVPFSVNPVPKVTELPSLYADVTFYPLVPVTVKVKVRKDLSLFYPPACEVSNVTFIEGPKIEPLLKVISYEGLYSDIMIEGYELLVRGLLQRVKEGSRTYYCVTVGVSEIRGGGYILPLNA
;
A
#
# COMPACT_ATOMS: atom_id res chain seq x y z
N MET A 1 -8.90 0.59 -9.86
CA MET A 1 -8.36 1.95 -9.67
C MET A 1 -7.29 2.01 -8.59
N ASP A 2 -7.09 0.99 -7.75
CA ASP A 2 -5.91 0.98 -6.86
C ASP A 2 -4.62 1.17 -7.67
N GLN A 3 -3.68 1.95 -7.13
CA GLN A 3 -2.44 2.40 -7.76
C GLN A 3 -2.59 3.36 -8.95
N ASP A 4 -3.79 3.82 -9.28
CA ASP A 4 -3.98 4.88 -10.27
C ASP A 4 -3.59 6.25 -9.70
N TYR A 5 -3.47 7.23 -10.60
CA TYR A 5 -3.30 8.63 -10.22
C TYR A 5 -4.36 9.52 -10.87
N LEU A 6 -4.77 10.57 -10.16
CA LEU A 6 -5.74 11.55 -10.63
C LEU A 6 -5.13 12.96 -10.53
N LEU A 7 -5.31 13.78 -11.55
CA LEU A 7 -5.07 15.21 -11.48
C LEU A 7 -6.43 15.91 -11.36
N ASP A 8 -6.55 16.79 -10.37
CA ASP A 8 -7.74 17.60 -10.20
C ASP A 8 -7.63 19.01 -10.81
N SER A 9 -8.75 19.71 -10.86
CA SER A 9 -8.88 21.08 -11.37
C SER A 9 -8.10 22.13 -10.56
N TYR A 10 -7.59 21.78 -9.39
CA TYR A 10 -6.76 22.64 -8.54
C TYR A 10 -5.25 22.35 -8.72
N GLY A 11 -4.89 21.47 -9.67
CA GLY A 11 -3.51 21.14 -9.99
C GLY A 11 -2.87 20.14 -9.02
N LEU A 12 -3.67 19.51 -8.15
CA LEU A 12 -3.19 18.52 -7.20
C LEU A 12 -3.24 17.13 -7.80
N ILE A 13 -2.15 16.38 -7.62
CA ILE A 13 -2.05 14.99 -8.05
C ILE A 13 -2.28 14.08 -6.86
N HIS A 14 -3.27 13.21 -7.02
CA HIS A 14 -3.77 12.26 -6.05
C HIS A 14 -3.34 10.84 -6.42
N ARG A 15 -2.86 10.06 -5.44
CA ARG A 15 -2.74 8.61 -5.58
C ARG A 15 -4.05 7.96 -5.15
N VAL A 16 -4.61 7.06 -5.95
CA VAL A 16 -5.79 6.29 -5.56
C VAL A 16 -5.39 5.19 -4.55
N LEU A 17 -6.18 5.03 -3.49
CA LEU A 17 -5.87 4.13 -2.37
C LEU A 17 -6.66 2.81 -2.37
N SER A 18 -7.62 2.65 -3.25
CA SER A 18 -8.54 1.52 -3.23
C SER A 18 -9.08 1.28 -4.63
N SER A 19 -9.57 0.08 -4.92
CA SER A 19 -10.38 -0.17 -6.12
C SER A 19 -11.87 0.06 -5.88
N MET A 20 -12.26 0.45 -4.66
CA MET A 20 -13.65 0.69 -4.26
C MET A 20 -13.81 2.08 -3.67
N HIS A 21 -14.87 2.77 -4.10
CA HIS A 21 -15.05 4.21 -3.93
C HIS A 21 -16.52 4.56 -3.67
N PRO A 22 -16.81 5.62 -2.88
CA PRO A 22 -18.14 6.24 -2.84
C PRO A 22 -18.62 6.71 -4.22
N ARG A 23 -19.95 6.75 -4.43
CA ARG A 23 -20.58 7.03 -5.74
C ARG A 23 -20.10 8.31 -6.45
N GLU A 24 -19.69 9.34 -5.70
CA GLU A 24 -19.32 10.65 -6.24
C GLU A 24 -17.90 11.09 -5.87
N ARG A 25 -17.14 10.22 -5.21
CA ARG A 25 -15.79 10.56 -4.72
C ARG A 25 -14.86 9.38 -4.88
N VAL A 26 -13.63 9.64 -5.29
CA VAL A 26 -12.57 8.63 -5.34
C VAL A 26 -11.74 8.71 -4.06
N LEU A 27 -11.54 7.58 -3.38
CA LEU A 27 -10.66 7.48 -2.23
C LEU A 27 -9.21 7.66 -2.66
N THR A 28 -8.58 8.73 -2.18
CA THR A 28 -7.24 9.11 -2.62
C THR A 28 -6.34 9.54 -1.48
N PHE A 29 -5.08 9.75 -1.80
CA PHE A 29 -4.12 10.46 -0.99
C PHE A 29 -3.49 11.60 -1.82
N PRO A 30 -3.65 12.87 -1.41
CA PRO A 30 -2.95 14.01 -1.98
C PRO A 30 -1.43 13.79 -1.97
N LYS A 31 -0.79 13.72 -3.14
CA LYS A 31 0.60 13.28 -3.24
C LYS A 31 1.54 14.34 -3.80
N TYR A 32 1.22 14.99 -4.91
CA TYR A 32 2.09 15.99 -5.53
C TYR A 32 1.37 17.30 -5.81
N LEU A 33 2.07 18.41 -5.58
CA LEU A 33 1.65 19.76 -5.94
C LEU A 33 2.74 20.43 -6.77
N PHE A 34 2.37 21.10 -7.85
CA PHE A 34 3.33 21.85 -8.65
C PHE A 34 3.73 23.14 -7.92
N THR A 35 5.03 23.33 -7.68
CA THR A 35 5.59 24.54 -7.05
C THR A 35 6.61 25.24 -7.96
N GLY A 36 6.92 24.65 -9.12
CA GLY A 36 7.98 25.09 -10.03
C GLY A 36 9.40 24.77 -9.55
N LYS A 37 9.59 24.30 -8.30
CA LYS A 37 10.91 24.06 -7.69
C LYS A 37 11.11 22.62 -7.20
N GLY A 38 10.05 21.80 -7.19
CA GLY A 38 10.13 20.46 -6.64
C GLY A 38 10.97 19.49 -7.49
N ALA A 39 11.55 18.49 -6.81
CA ALA A 39 12.46 17.52 -7.42
C ALA A 39 11.82 16.65 -8.52
N TRP A 40 10.49 16.55 -8.54
CA TRP A 40 9.72 15.79 -9.54
C TRP A 40 9.28 16.72 -10.67
N ARG A 41 10.23 17.23 -11.46
CA ARG A 41 9.99 18.15 -12.58
C ARG A 41 9.13 19.37 -12.17
N GLY A 42 9.47 20.01 -11.05
CA GLY A 42 8.76 21.16 -10.50
C GLY A 42 7.66 20.79 -9.50
N TYR A 43 7.34 19.51 -9.31
CA TYR A 43 6.39 19.04 -8.29
C TYR A 43 7.06 18.67 -6.97
N GLU A 44 6.42 19.05 -5.86
CA GLU A 44 6.79 18.66 -4.50
C GLU A 44 5.85 17.58 -3.96
N ARG A 45 6.38 16.68 -3.13
CA ARG A 45 5.56 15.76 -2.36
C ARG A 45 4.93 16.51 -1.19
N LEU A 46 3.60 16.42 -1.06
CA LEU A 46 2.91 16.99 0.09
C LEU A 46 3.27 16.26 1.39
N VAL A 47 3.50 14.95 1.30
CA VAL A 47 3.86 14.10 2.43
C VAL A 47 5.19 13.41 2.14
N THR A 48 6.19 13.67 2.97
CA THR A 48 7.56 13.18 2.75
C THR A 48 7.78 11.78 3.30
N LYS A 49 7.03 11.37 4.33
CA LYS A 49 7.02 10.02 4.90
C LYS A 49 5.59 9.56 5.14
N TYR A 50 5.28 8.31 4.82
CA TYR A 50 3.92 7.75 4.89
C TYR A 50 3.60 7.11 6.25
N ASP A 51 4.16 7.63 7.33
CA ASP A 51 3.66 7.31 8.67
C ASP A 51 2.58 8.31 9.08
N VAL A 52 1.74 7.92 10.04
CA VAL A 52 0.58 8.69 10.49
C VAL A 52 0.98 10.11 10.91
N ASP A 53 2.11 10.28 11.61
CA ASP A 53 2.54 11.57 12.13
C ASP A 53 2.92 12.55 11.01
N HIS A 54 3.64 12.09 9.98
CA HIS A 54 4.01 12.94 8.84
C HIS A 54 2.81 13.27 7.95
N ILE A 55 1.83 12.38 7.86
CA ILE A 55 0.55 12.70 7.23
C ILE A 55 -0.08 13.89 7.97
N TYR A 56 -0.24 13.82 9.29
CA TYR A 56 -0.82 14.93 10.06
C TYR A 56 -0.05 16.24 9.95
N LYS A 57 1.28 16.19 9.97
CA LYS A 57 2.12 17.39 9.73
C LYS A 57 1.86 18.01 8.36
N ALA A 58 1.68 17.19 7.33
CA ALA A 58 1.32 17.67 6.00
C ALA A 58 -0.09 18.24 5.95
N ILE A 59 -1.06 17.60 6.63
CA ILE A 59 -2.43 18.14 6.77
C ILE A 59 -2.39 19.53 7.41
N ASP A 60 -1.60 19.70 8.47
CA ASP A 60 -1.50 20.98 9.16
C ASP A 60 -0.82 22.04 8.30
N LYS A 61 0.31 21.71 7.67
CA LYS A 61 1.04 22.59 6.75
C LYS A 61 0.19 23.03 5.55
N PHE A 62 -0.58 22.11 4.97
CA PHE A 62 -1.39 22.34 3.78
C PHE A 62 -2.89 22.39 4.08
N LYS A 63 -3.27 22.78 5.31
CA LYS A 63 -4.66 22.73 5.79
C LYS A 63 -5.63 23.49 4.89
N TRP A 64 -5.21 24.66 4.39
CA TRP A 64 -5.99 25.49 3.48
C TRP A 64 -6.34 24.77 2.16
N LEU A 65 -5.45 23.89 1.69
CA LEU A 65 -5.61 23.12 0.46
C LEU A 65 -6.31 21.77 0.71
N LEU A 66 -5.95 21.08 1.79
CA LEU A 66 -6.33 19.68 2.03
C LEU A 66 -7.67 19.49 2.75
N LYS A 67 -8.20 20.55 3.38
CA LYS A 67 -9.44 20.48 4.17
C LYS A 67 -10.66 20.00 3.36
N GLU A 68 -10.75 20.39 2.08
CA GLU A 68 -11.88 20.01 1.21
C GLU A 68 -11.83 18.55 0.74
N TYR A 69 -10.63 17.96 0.75
CA TYR A 69 -10.41 16.57 0.39
C TYR A 69 -10.59 15.62 1.60
N LEU A 70 -10.42 16.13 2.83
CA LEU A 70 -10.58 15.35 4.05
C LEU A 70 -12.04 15.35 4.53
N VAL A 71 -12.83 14.39 4.04
CA VAL A 71 -14.28 14.35 4.27
C VAL A 71 -14.71 13.18 5.15
N PRO A 72 -15.80 13.33 5.94
CA PRO A 72 -16.40 12.22 6.65
C PRO A 72 -16.85 11.13 5.68
N LEU A 73 -16.47 9.89 5.96
CA LEU A 73 -17.02 8.71 5.29
C LEU A 73 -17.77 7.85 6.32
N PRO A 74 -19.11 7.83 6.26
CA PRO A 74 -19.94 7.12 7.24
C PRO A 74 -19.56 5.65 7.41
N SER A 75 -19.26 4.95 6.30
CA SER A 75 -18.84 3.55 6.31
C SER A 75 -17.58 3.30 7.16
N PHE A 76 -16.72 4.29 7.35
CA PHE A 76 -15.50 4.16 8.17
C PHE A 76 -15.60 4.87 9.52
N ASN A 77 -16.70 5.60 9.79
CA ASN A 77 -16.88 6.49 10.95
C ASN A 77 -15.65 7.39 11.22
N ARG A 78 -15.04 7.91 10.15
CA ARG A 78 -13.87 8.80 10.22
C ARG A 78 -13.78 9.68 8.98
N LYS A 79 -12.88 10.66 9.02
CA LYS A 79 -12.54 11.45 7.84
C LYS A 79 -11.44 10.77 7.04
N LEU A 80 -11.62 10.66 5.74
CA LEU A 80 -10.63 10.14 4.81
C LEU A 80 -10.45 11.09 3.63
N PHE A 81 -9.26 11.05 3.04
CA PHE A 81 -8.99 11.80 1.83
C PHE A 81 -9.75 11.20 0.64
N SER A 82 -10.45 12.07 -0.07
CA SER A 82 -11.09 11.72 -1.33
C SER A 82 -11.29 12.95 -2.21
N VAL A 83 -11.24 12.75 -3.52
CA VAL A 83 -11.49 13.78 -4.53
C VAL A 83 -12.90 13.61 -5.12
N PRO A 84 -13.72 14.67 -5.19
CA PRO A 84 -14.97 14.65 -5.93
C PRO A 84 -14.73 14.32 -7.40
N VAL A 85 -15.55 13.45 -7.99
CA VAL A 85 -15.40 13.04 -9.40
C VAL A 85 -15.44 14.26 -10.34
N LYS A 86 -16.29 15.25 -10.03
CA LYS A 86 -16.40 16.50 -10.80
C LYS A 86 -15.12 17.36 -10.86
N TYR A 87 -14.16 17.15 -9.96
CA TYR A 87 -12.89 17.88 -9.97
C TYR A 87 -11.80 17.14 -10.73
N ILE A 88 -11.99 15.87 -11.11
CA ILE A 88 -10.99 15.08 -11.81
C ILE A 88 -10.93 15.55 -13.27
N ILE A 89 -9.77 16.09 -13.68
CA ILE A 89 -9.53 16.53 -15.06
C ILE A 89 -8.67 15.54 -15.86
N LYS A 90 -7.93 14.66 -15.18
CA LYS A 90 -7.14 13.61 -15.83
C LYS A 90 -6.98 12.38 -14.94
N HIS A 91 -7.12 11.21 -15.55
CA HIS A 91 -6.92 9.91 -14.94
C HIS A 91 -5.71 9.21 -15.58
N TYR A 92 -4.75 8.84 -14.74
CA TYR A 92 -3.56 8.10 -15.13
C TYR A 92 -3.70 6.64 -14.71
N MET A 93 -3.69 5.75 -15.71
CA MET A 93 -3.99 4.32 -15.57
C MET A 93 -2.71 3.50 -15.85
N PRO A 94 -2.19 2.72 -14.87
CA PRO A 94 -0.94 1.97 -15.01
C PRO A 94 -0.88 1.04 -16.23
N GLU A 95 -1.98 0.36 -16.54
CA GLU A 95 -2.13 -0.57 -17.66
C GLU A 95 -1.94 0.10 -19.03
N THR A 96 -2.24 1.40 -19.14
CA THR A 96 -2.09 2.13 -20.41
C THR A 96 -0.65 2.53 -20.70
N TRP A 97 0.23 2.49 -19.69
CA TRP A 97 1.59 3.04 -19.82
C TRP A 97 2.45 2.21 -20.75
N LEU A 98 2.44 0.87 -20.64
CA LEU A 98 3.24 -0.02 -21.48
C LEU A 98 2.88 0.10 -22.97
N ILE A 99 1.59 0.28 -23.28
CA ILE A 99 1.11 0.51 -24.65
C ILE A 99 1.66 1.82 -25.21
N LYS A 100 1.60 2.89 -24.41
CA LYS A 100 2.12 4.22 -24.79
C LYS A 100 3.64 4.20 -24.94
N ALA A 101 4.35 3.46 -24.08
CA ALA A 101 5.80 3.38 -24.07
C ALA A 101 6.36 2.85 -25.40
N LYS A 102 5.67 1.88 -26.02
CA LYS A 102 6.06 1.31 -27.34
C LYS A 102 5.95 2.29 -28.51
N ARG A 103 5.30 3.45 -28.32
CA ARG A 103 4.97 4.41 -29.40
C ARG A 103 5.72 5.73 -29.30
N ARG A 104 6.70 5.83 -28.41
CA ARG A 104 7.45 7.06 -28.17
C ARG A 104 8.88 6.76 -27.76
N TYR A 105 9.72 7.78 -27.80
CA TYR A 105 11.02 7.72 -27.16
C TYR A 105 10.86 7.64 -25.63
N LEU A 106 11.66 6.77 -25.01
CA LEU A 106 11.73 6.57 -23.57
C LEU A 106 13.01 7.19 -23.04
N ASP A 107 12.91 7.93 -21.94
CA ASP A 107 14.12 8.29 -21.22
C ASP A 107 14.75 7.06 -20.50
N PRO A 108 15.98 7.15 -19.99
CA PRO A 108 16.67 5.99 -19.44
C PRO A 108 15.95 5.29 -18.27
N LEU A 109 15.16 6.02 -17.47
CA LEU A 109 14.42 5.42 -16.38
C LEU A 109 13.15 4.71 -16.88
N GLU A 110 12.48 5.30 -17.86
CA GLU A 110 11.32 4.69 -18.53
C GLU A 110 11.71 3.42 -19.29
N ASP A 111 12.84 3.44 -20.01
CA ASP A 111 13.37 2.24 -20.68
C ASP A 111 13.63 1.10 -19.66
N LYS A 112 14.29 1.42 -18.54
CA LYS A 112 14.49 0.45 -17.45
C LYS A 112 13.17 -0.08 -16.89
N ALA A 113 12.13 0.75 -16.78
CA ALA A 113 10.81 0.30 -16.32
C ALA A 113 10.16 -0.69 -17.30
N LEU A 114 10.25 -0.43 -18.61
CA LEU A 114 9.76 -1.36 -19.64
C LEU A 114 10.53 -2.69 -19.60
N ARG A 115 11.86 -2.63 -19.53
CA ARG A 115 12.71 -3.84 -19.46
C ARG A 115 12.49 -4.64 -18.18
N LEU A 116 12.25 -3.97 -17.04
CA LEU A 116 11.86 -4.66 -15.81
C LEU A 116 10.53 -5.39 -15.98
N ALA A 117 9.51 -4.76 -16.57
CA ALA A 117 8.23 -5.41 -16.79
C ALA A 117 8.36 -6.63 -17.72
N MET A 118 9.20 -6.54 -18.76
CA MET A 118 9.51 -7.68 -19.63
C MET A 118 10.25 -8.79 -18.89
N GLU A 119 11.30 -8.47 -18.11
CA GLU A 119 12.02 -9.46 -17.30
C GLU A 119 11.07 -10.17 -16.32
N LEU A 120 10.19 -9.44 -15.63
CA LEU A 120 9.20 -10.05 -14.73
C LEU A 120 8.21 -10.94 -15.47
N SER A 121 7.79 -10.54 -16.66
CA SER A 121 6.93 -11.33 -17.53
C SER A 121 7.59 -12.65 -17.93
N ASP A 122 8.86 -12.58 -18.36
CA ASP A 122 9.65 -13.75 -18.77
C ASP A 122 9.90 -14.72 -17.61
N VAL A 123 10.32 -14.23 -16.44
CA VAL A 123 10.65 -15.11 -15.30
C VAL A 123 9.42 -15.73 -14.63
N SER A 124 8.25 -15.07 -14.72
CA SER A 124 7.01 -15.56 -14.08
C SER A 124 6.07 -16.27 -15.05
N GLY A 125 6.33 -16.21 -16.36
CA GLY A 125 5.41 -16.70 -17.39
C GLY A 125 4.11 -15.91 -17.48
N ILE A 126 3.99 -14.79 -16.76
CA ILE A 126 2.79 -13.95 -16.79
C ILE A 126 2.85 -13.02 -18.00
N PRO A 127 1.77 -12.91 -18.79
CA PRO A 127 1.70 -12.00 -19.92
C PRO A 127 2.03 -10.54 -19.56
N LEU A 128 2.78 -9.85 -20.42
CA LEU A 128 3.21 -8.46 -20.19
C LEU A 128 2.02 -7.49 -20.00
N ASP A 129 0.86 -7.78 -20.59
CA ASP A 129 -0.38 -6.99 -20.44
C ASP A 129 -1.01 -7.09 -19.04
N SER A 130 -0.58 -8.05 -18.22
CA SER A 130 -0.97 -8.17 -16.81
C SER A 130 -0.18 -7.22 -15.91
N PHE A 131 0.81 -6.49 -16.47
CA PHE A 131 1.60 -5.51 -15.75
C PHE A 131 1.22 -4.08 -16.11
N GLY A 132 1.52 -3.15 -15.21
CA GLY A 132 1.42 -1.71 -15.43
C GLY A 132 2.55 -0.96 -14.75
N VAL A 133 2.77 0.29 -15.12
CA VAL A 133 3.71 1.19 -14.43
C VAL A 133 2.92 2.26 -13.69
N THR A 134 3.24 2.46 -12.41
CA THR A 134 2.61 3.47 -11.55
C THR A 134 3.62 4.50 -11.03
N GLY A 135 3.20 5.39 -10.14
CA GLY A 135 4.06 6.38 -9.50
C GLY A 135 4.44 7.52 -10.42
N SER A 136 5.59 8.13 -10.18
CA SER A 136 6.00 9.32 -10.94
C SER A 136 6.28 9.05 -12.41
N ILE A 137 6.66 7.82 -12.78
CA ILE A 137 6.87 7.42 -14.18
C ILE A 137 5.55 7.40 -14.95
N LEU A 138 4.49 6.87 -14.36
CA LEU A 138 3.14 6.88 -14.96
C LEU A 138 2.66 8.30 -15.29
N ILE A 139 2.94 9.23 -14.39
CA ILE A 139 2.49 10.62 -14.47
C ILE A 139 3.40 11.45 -15.40
N GLY A 140 4.66 11.01 -15.61
CA GLY A 140 5.66 11.73 -16.41
C GLY A 140 6.40 12.84 -15.66
N ILE A 141 6.38 12.80 -14.32
CA ILE A 141 7.06 13.77 -13.44
C ILE A 141 8.29 13.19 -12.75
N HIS A 142 8.72 11.99 -13.13
CA HIS A 142 9.85 11.32 -12.49
C HIS A 142 11.14 12.10 -12.64
N ASN A 143 11.91 12.03 -11.56
CA ASN A 143 13.31 12.42 -11.51
C ASN A 143 14.19 11.22 -11.85
N LEU A 144 15.13 11.38 -12.78
CA LEU A 144 15.96 10.29 -13.31
C LEU A 144 16.91 9.66 -12.28
N THR A 145 17.27 10.38 -11.21
CA THR A 145 18.21 9.90 -10.19
C THR A 145 17.52 9.52 -8.88
N LEU A 146 16.39 10.17 -8.55
CA LEU A 146 15.70 9.97 -7.27
C LEU A 146 14.50 9.04 -7.34
N SER A 147 13.93 8.79 -8.52
CA SER A 147 12.70 8.00 -8.63
C SER A 147 13.00 6.51 -8.70
N ASP A 148 12.16 5.74 -8.04
CA ASP A 148 12.09 4.28 -8.16
C ASP A 148 11.16 3.88 -9.32
N ILE A 149 11.28 2.62 -9.73
CA ILE A 149 10.36 1.99 -10.68
C ILE A 149 9.24 1.33 -9.87
N ASN A 150 7.99 1.75 -10.07
CA ASN A 150 6.84 1.15 -9.39
C ASN A 150 5.99 0.43 -10.42
N LEU A 151 5.92 -0.89 -10.30
CA LEU A 151 5.09 -1.73 -11.13
C LEU A 151 3.81 -2.14 -10.41
N VAL A 152 2.80 -2.41 -11.22
CA VAL A 152 1.55 -3.06 -10.84
C VAL A 152 1.50 -4.42 -11.53
N VAL A 153 0.97 -5.42 -10.83
CA VAL A 153 0.56 -6.70 -11.43
C VAL A 153 -0.91 -6.94 -11.11
N TYR A 154 -1.73 -7.16 -12.14
CA TYR A 154 -3.17 -7.30 -12.01
C TYR A 154 -3.56 -8.77 -11.87
N GLY A 155 -4.27 -9.09 -10.79
CA GLY A 155 -4.78 -10.43 -10.54
C GLY A 155 -4.07 -11.15 -9.40
N ARG A 156 -4.83 -11.94 -8.63
CA ARG A 156 -4.29 -12.74 -7.52
C ARG A 156 -3.35 -13.81 -8.05
N LYS A 157 -3.79 -14.57 -9.06
CA LYS A 157 -2.99 -15.65 -9.64
C LYS A 157 -1.67 -15.10 -10.18
N GLU A 158 -1.74 -14.03 -10.96
CA GLU A 158 -0.58 -13.37 -11.56
C GLU A 158 0.39 -12.84 -10.49
N ALA A 159 -0.13 -12.17 -9.46
CA ALA A 159 0.69 -11.68 -8.37
C ALA A 159 1.36 -12.81 -7.57
N GLU A 160 0.70 -13.96 -7.41
CA GLU A 160 1.25 -15.14 -6.75
C GLU A 160 2.38 -15.81 -7.56
N GLU A 161 2.22 -15.93 -8.88
CA GLU A 161 3.28 -16.42 -9.77
C GLU A 161 4.48 -15.48 -9.76
N VAL A 162 4.26 -14.17 -9.84
CA VAL A 162 5.33 -13.16 -9.74
C VAL A 162 6.01 -13.22 -8.37
N ARG A 163 5.25 -13.36 -7.28
CA ARG A 163 5.79 -13.50 -5.92
C ARG A 163 6.71 -14.71 -5.80
N SER A 164 6.26 -15.87 -6.29
CA SER A 164 7.01 -17.13 -6.23
C SER A 164 8.29 -17.04 -7.08
N SER A 165 8.17 -16.53 -8.30
CA SER A 165 9.29 -16.36 -9.24
C SER A 165 10.32 -15.37 -8.72
N LEU A 166 9.89 -14.24 -8.15
CA LEU A 166 10.80 -13.26 -7.55
C LEU A 166 11.51 -13.83 -6.32
N ARG A 167 10.83 -14.57 -5.44
CA ARG A 167 11.49 -15.20 -4.30
C ARG A 167 12.62 -16.12 -4.75
N GLU A 168 12.43 -16.89 -5.82
CA GLU A 168 13.49 -17.74 -6.35
C GLU A 168 14.60 -16.94 -7.05
N TYR A 169 14.23 -15.96 -7.88
CA TYR A 169 15.17 -15.25 -8.74
C TYR A 169 16.02 -14.23 -7.97
N LEU A 170 15.48 -13.59 -6.93
CA LEU A 170 16.20 -12.57 -6.14
C LEU A 170 17.42 -13.13 -5.40
N HIS A 171 17.54 -14.45 -5.27
CA HIS A 171 18.72 -15.14 -4.72
C HIS A 171 19.80 -15.45 -5.77
N ARG A 172 19.52 -15.24 -7.07
CA ARG A 172 20.47 -15.47 -8.16
C ARG A 172 21.27 -14.19 -8.44
N ARG A 173 22.52 -14.32 -8.89
CA ARG A 173 23.29 -13.17 -9.39
C ARG A 173 22.74 -12.77 -10.76
N GLY A 174 22.32 -11.51 -10.91
CA GLY A 174 21.75 -11.04 -12.17
C GLY A 174 21.35 -9.57 -12.14
N LYS A 175 20.52 -9.18 -13.12
CA LYS A 175 19.98 -7.81 -13.24
C LYS A 175 19.02 -7.47 -12.11
N LEU A 176 18.29 -8.48 -11.61
CA LEU A 176 17.43 -8.38 -10.43
C LEU A 176 18.18 -8.85 -9.19
N ARG A 177 18.04 -8.11 -8.08
CA ARG A 177 18.47 -8.57 -6.77
C ARG A 177 17.53 -8.11 -5.67
N GLY A 178 17.46 -8.91 -4.60
CA GLY A 178 16.78 -8.52 -3.36
C GLY A 178 17.51 -7.41 -2.61
N LEU A 179 16.95 -7.04 -1.47
CA LEU A 179 17.61 -6.17 -0.50
C LEU A 179 18.77 -6.92 0.16
N SER A 180 19.92 -6.26 0.30
CA SER A 180 21.05 -6.74 1.10
C SER A 180 20.77 -6.55 2.61
N ASN A 181 21.51 -7.26 3.45
CA ASN A 181 21.38 -7.15 4.92
C ASN A 181 21.56 -5.70 5.42
N ASN A 182 22.48 -4.94 4.83
CA ASN A 182 22.68 -3.52 5.19
C ASN A 182 21.49 -2.64 4.79
N GLU A 183 20.90 -2.88 3.61
CA GLU A 183 19.70 -2.17 3.15
C GLU A 183 18.49 -2.51 4.03
N ILE A 184 18.31 -3.79 4.37
CA ILE A 184 17.31 -4.27 5.32
C ILE A 184 17.48 -3.58 6.68
N LEU A 185 18.69 -3.59 7.24
CA LEU A 185 18.97 -2.99 8.55
C LEU A 185 18.66 -1.49 8.54
N THR A 186 19.04 -0.77 7.48
CA THR A 186 18.76 0.66 7.33
C THR A 186 17.26 0.94 7.31
N LEU A 187 16.49 0.14 6.57
CA LEU A 187 15.03 0.26 6.52
C LEU A 187 14.39 -0.12 7.87
N ALA A 188 14.85 -1.19 8.49
CA ALA A 188 14.38 -1.68 9.77
C ALA A 188 14.63 -0.68 10.90
N LEU A 189 15.78 0.01 10.91
CA LEU A 189 16.08 1.07 11.88
C LEU A 189 15.08 2.22 11.80
N ASN A 190 14.70 2.63 10.58
CA ASN A 190 13.70 3.68 10.38
C ASN A 190 12.32 3.26 10.89
N VAL A 191 11.91 2.03 10.57
CA VAL A 191 10.63 1.45 11.02
C VAL A 191 10.59 1.27 12.53
N SER A 192 11.66 0.74 13.13
CA SER A 192 11.81 0.54 14.57
C SER A 192 11.64 1.85 15.32
N LYS A 193 12.32 2.92 14.86
CA LYS A 193 12.17 4.27 15.44
C LYS A 193 10.77 4.84 15.26
N SER A 194 10.20 4.76 14.05
CA SER A 194 8.92 5.43 13.75
C SER A 194 7.71 4.75 14.41
N ARG A 195 7.75 3.43 14.61
CA ARG A 195 6.65 2.64 15.19
C ARG A 195 6.91 2.21 16.63
N ALA A 196 8.06 2.58 17.19
CA ALA A 196 8.51 2.15 18.51
C ALA A 196 8.47 0.63 18.69
N ILE A 197 8.91 -0.13 17.68
CA ILE A 197 8.99 -1.59 17.73
C ILE A 197 10.45 -2.06 17.87
N PRO A 198 10.72 -3.19 18.54
CA PRO A 198 12.07 -3.73 18.64
C PRO A 198 12.70 -3.99 17.26
N LEU A 199 13.99 -3.66 17.11
CA LEU A 199 14.70 -3.76 15.83
C LEU A 199 14.64 -5.16 15.22
N HIS A 200 14.76 -6.21 16.04
CA HIS A 200 14.71 -7.59 15.54
C HIS A 200 13.38 -7.92 14.86
N TYR A 201 12.24 -7.42 15.35
CA TYR A 201 10.97 -7.55 14.64
C TYR A 201 10.93 -6.69 13.37
N ALA A 202 11.48 -5.48 13.41
CA ALA A 202 11.53 -4.60 12.24
C ALA A 202 12.36 -5.21 11.09
N VAL A 203 13.43 -5.95 11.41
CA VAL A 203 14.22 -6.70 10.41
C VAL A 203 13.37 -7.78 9.73
N LYS A 204 12.60 -8.57 10.51
CA LYS A 204 11.69 -9.61 9.99
C LYS A 204 10.66 -9.09 8.97
N LEU A 205 10.27 -7.80 9.05
CA LEU A 205 9.35 -7.17 8.08
C LEU A 205 9.95 -6.99 6.68
N TYR A 206 11.27 -7.13 6.55
CA TYR A 206 11.99 -6.94 5.29
C TYR A 206 12.71 -8.20 4.80
N GLU A 207 12.98 -9.19 5.66
CA GLU A 207 13.68 -10.44 5.31
C GLU A 207 13.00 -11.22 4.18
N HIS A 208 11.66 -11.27 4.17
CA HIS A 208 10.89 -12.02 3.17
C HIS A 208 10.15 -11.12 2.17
N ARG A 209 10.55 -9.85 2.09
CA ARG A 209 9.85 -8.85 1.28
C ARG A 209 10.18 -9.01 -0.19
N TRP A 210 9.28 -9.64 -0.92
CA TRP A 210 9.42 -9.92 -2.35
C TRP A 210 9.09 -8.71 -3.23
N ARG A 211 8.23 -7.81 -2.75
CA ARG A 211 7.70 -6.66 -3.52
C ARG A 211 8.72 -5.54 -3.74
N ARG A 212 9.97 -5.71 -3.30
CA ARG A 212 10.99 -4.65 -3.36
C ARG A 212 12.36 -5.25 -3.66
N GLY A 213 13.08 -4.61 -4.57
CA GLY A 213 14.44 -4.99 -4.92
C GLY A 213 15.10 -3.93 -5.76
N PHE A 214 16.12 -4.35 -6.51
CA PHE A 214 16.82 -3.52 -7.47
C PHE A 214 16.86 -4.19 -8.82
N PHE A 215 16.67 -3.39 -9.88
CA PHE A 215 16.85 -3.78 -11.27
C PHE A 215 17.91 -2.88 -11.89
N GLU A 216 19.06 -3.44 -12.26
CA GLU A 216 20.19 -2.69 -12.83
C GLU A 216 20.55 -1.44 -12.01
N GLY A 217 20.62 -1.63 -10.68
CA GLY A 217 20.95 -0.58 -9.70
C GLY A 217 19.81 0.37 -9.35
N VAL A 218 18.64 0.29 -10.01
CA VAL A 218 17.48 1.14 -9.73
C VAL A 218 16.53 0.44 -8.76
N PRO A 219 16.11 1.07 -7.64
CA PRO A 219 15.11 0.48 -6.76
C PRO A 219 13.79 0.26 -7.49
N PHE A 220 13.15 -0.87 -7.26
CA PHE A 220 11.80 -1.13 -7.76
C PHE A 220 10.85 -1.61 -6.67
N SER A 221 9.55 -1.44 -6.93
CA SER A 221 8.49 -2.12 -6.21
C SER A 221 7.47 -2.78 -7.14
N VAL A 222 6.86 -3.87 -6.69
CA VAL A 222 5.76 -4.56 -7.39
C VAL A 222 4.52 -4.54 -6.50
N ASN A 223 3.42 -4.00 -7.02
CA ASN A 223 2.17 -3.80 -6.28
C ASN A 223 1.06 -4.64 -6.89
N PRO A 224 0.64 -5.74 -6.23
CA PRO A 224 -0.55 -6.49 -6.63
C PRO A 224 -1.80 -5.61 -6.58
N VAL A 225 -2.60 -5.66 -7.64
CA VAL A 225 -3.91 -5.00 -7.74
C VAL A 225 -4.95 -6.04 -8.14
N PRO A 226 -6.10 -6.14 -7.45
CA PRO A 226 -7.15 -7.08 -7.83
C PRO A 226 -7.75 -6.70 -9.19
N LYS A 227 -8.06 -7.72 -10.00
CA LYS A 227 -8.93 -7.55 -11.17
C LYS A 227 -10.34 -7.19 -10.73
N VAL A 228 -11.12 -6.56 -11.60
CA VAL A 228 -12.52 -6.20 -11.32
C VAL A 228 -13.35 -7.41 -10.88
N THR A 229 -13.09 -8.58 -11.48
CA THR A 229 -13.76 -9.85 -11.14
C THR A 229 -13.35 -10.43 -9.78
N GLU A 230 -12.26 -9.96 -9.18
CA GLU A 230 -11.75 -10.39 -7.88
C GLU A 230 -12.15 -9.44 -6.76
N LEU A 231 -12.69 -8.27 -7.12
CA LEU A 231 -13.25 -7.36 -6.15
C LEU A 231 -14.51 -8.02 -5.58
N PRO A 232 -14.63 -8.15 -4.25
CA PRO A 232 -15.91 -8.53 -3.68
C PRO A 232 -16.96 -7.53 -4.16
N SER A 233 -18.16 -8.03 -4.50
CA SER A 233 -19.33 -7.23 -4.93
C SER A 233 -19.84 -6.25 -3.86
N LEU A 234 -19.07 -6.01 -2.79
CA LEU A 234 -19.52 -5.65 -1.46
C LEU A 234 -18.60 -4.59 -0.81
N TYR A 235 -18.57 -3.39 -1.38
CA TYR A 235 -18.33 -2.18 -0.56
C TYR A 235 -19.63 -1.45 -0.19
N ALA A 236 -20.79 -1.97 -0.61
CA ALA A 236 -22.07 -1.32 -0.35
C ALA A 236 -22.51 -1.40 1.12
N ASP A 237 -22.15 -2.45 1.88
CA ASP A 237 -22.78 -2.73 3.18
C ASP A 237 -21.80 -3.05 4.33
N VAL A 238 -20.59 -2.47 4.33
CA VAL A 238 -19.66 -2.61 5.46
C VAL A 238 -19.51 -1.27 6.18
N THR A 239 -19.84 -1.25 7.48
CA THR A 239 -19.62 -0.10 8.36
C THR A 239 -18.70 -0.46 9.53
N PHE A 240 -17.64 0.32 9.74
CA PHE A 240 -16.68 0.17 10.83
C PHE A 240 -16.96 1.19 11.93
N TYR A 241 -17.08 0.74 13.18
CA TYR A 241 -17.26 1.59 14.35
C TYR A 241 -16.01 1.50 15.24
N PRO A 242 -15.17 2.56 15.29
CA PRO A 242 -14.06 2.68 16.25
C PRO A 242 -14.52 2.43 17.68
N LEU A 243 -13.75 1.66 18.44
CA LEU A 243 -13.99 1.44 19.86
C LEU A 243 -12.79 1.94 20.68
N VAL A 244 -11.82 1.07 20.94
CA VAL A 244 -10.70 1.36 21.83
C VAL A 244 -9.41 0.70 21.31
N PRO A 245 -8.24 1.24 21.67
CA PRO A 245 -6.97 0.56 21.42
C PRO A 245 -6.90 -0.79 22.15
N VAL A 246 -6.39 -1.83 21.49
CA VAL A 246 -6.14 -3.15 22.09
C VAL A 246 -4.75 -3.69 21.70
N THR A 247 -4.27 -4.66 22.48
CA THR A 247 -3.12 -5.50 22.12
C THR A 247 -3.56 -6.96 22.19
N VAL A 248 -3.44 -7.70 21.09
CA VAL A 248 -3.91 -9.09 20.98
C VAL A 248 -2.83 -9.99 20.41
N LYS A 249 -2.77 -11.24 20.89
CA LYS A 249 -2.11 -12.35 20.19
C LYS A 249 -3.15 -13.12 19.38
N VAL A 250 -2.82 -13.44 18.14
CA VAL A 250 -3.74 -14.11 17.22
C VAL A 250 -2.99 -15.10 16.34
N LYS A 251 -3.68 -16.14 15.87
CA LYS A 251 -3.19 -17.02 14.81
C LYS A 251 -3.88 -16.67 13.50
N VAL A 252 -3.12 -16.53 12.42
CA VAL A 252 -3.67 -16.30 11.09
C VAL A 252 -4.33 -17.58 10.59
N ARG A 253 -5.62 -17.50 10.33
CA ARG A 253 -6.43 -18.57 9.74
C ARG A 253 -6.47 -18.49 8.22
N LYS A 254 -6.56 -17.28 7.66
CA LYS A 254 -6.65 -17.05 6.21
C LYS A 254 -5.87 -15.82 5.79
N ASP A 255 -4.98 -15.95 4.81
CA ASP A 255 -4.18 -14.85 4.26
C ASP A 255 -4.99 -14.08 3.21
N LEU A 256 -5.26 -12.81 3.48
CA LEU A 256 -5.91 -11.86 2.57
C LEU A 256 -5.01 -10.64 2.31
N SER A 257 -3.70 -10.77 2.54
CA SER A 257 -2.72 -9.68 2.64
C SER A 257 -2.10 -9.27 1.31
N LEU A 258 -2.40 -10.01 0.25
CA LEU A 258 -1.83 -9.79 -1.09
C LEU A 258 -2.17 -8.38 -1.62
N PHE A 259 -3.41 -7.95 -1.47
CA PHE A 259 -3.90 -6.65 -1.95
C PHE A 259 -3.96 -5.61 -0.83
N TYR A 260 -4.00 -4.33 -1.22
CA TYR A 260 -4.19 -3.25 -0.26
C TYR A 260 -5.69 -2.99 0.01
N PRO A 261 -6.10 -2.71 1.26
CA PRO A 261 -5.30 -2.83 2.49
C PRO A 261 -5.04 -4.31 2.85
N PRO A 262 -3.82 -4.69 3.28
CA PRO A 262 -3.56 -6.05 3.72
C PRO A 262 -4.47 -6.46 4.87
N ALA A 263 -5.04 -7.65 4.81
CA ALA A 263 -5.87 -8.20 5.86
C ALA A 263 -5.60 -9.69 6.08
N CYS A 264 -6.06 -10.21 7.21
CA CYS A 264 -6.15 -11.64 7.41
C CYS A 264 -7.34 -11.99 8.32
N GLU A 265 -7.86 -13.20 8.15
CA GLU A 265 -8.78 -13.78 9.13
C GLU A 265 -7.98 -14.46 10.22
N VAL A 266 -8.47 -14.39 11.47
CA VAL A 266 -7.74 -14.86 12.64
C VAL A 266 -8.54 -15.79 13.53
N SER A 267 -7.83 -16.58 14.32
CA SER A 267 -8.35 -17.45 15.37
C SER A 267 -7.41 -17.42 16.59
N ASN A 268 -7.75 -18.20 17.64
CA ASN A 268 -6.95 -18.32 18.88
C ASN A 268 -6.59 -16.95 19.49
N VAL A 269 -7.59 -16.09 19.62
CA VAL A 269 -7.41 -14.70 20.04
C VAL A 269 -7.19 -14.64 21.55
N THR A 270 -6.07 -14.03 21.96
CA THR A 270 -5.78 -13.72 23.36
C THR A 270 -5.59 -12.21 23.51
N PHE A 271 -6.43 -11.58 24.34
CA PHE A 271 -6.29 -10.16 24.67
C PHE A 271 -5.20 -9.98 25.73
N ILE A 272 -4.20 -9.17 25.41
CA ILE A 272 -3.09 -8.79 26.31
C ILE A 272 -3.42 -7.46 26.99
N GLU A 273 -3.98 -6.51 26.22
CA GLU A 273 -4.40 -5.20 26.72
C GLU A 273 -5.74 -4.80 26.10
N GLY A 274 -6.57 -4.11 26.89
CA GLY A 274 -7.89 -3.64 26.50
C GLY A 274 -9.01 -4.65 26.79
N PRO A 275 -10.27 -4.31 26.47
CA PRO A 275 -11.42 -5.15 26.79
C PRO A 275 -11.44 -6.41 25.94
N LYS A 276 -11.77 -7.55 26.56
CA LYS A 276 -12.04 -8.81 25.84
C LYS A 276 -13.38 -8.70 25.12
N ILE A 277 -13.36 -8.69 23.80
CA ILE A 277 -14.55 -8.59 22.96
C ILE A 277 -14.48 -9.61 21.82
N GLU A 278 -15.52 -10.43 21.68
CA GLU A 278 -15.60 -11.52 20.73
C GLU A 278 -16.91 -11.44 19.91
N PRO A 279 -16.96 -11.98 18.67
CA PRO A 279 -15.86 -12.65 17.98
C PRO A 279 -14.94 -11.65 17.24
N LEU A 280 -13.65 -11.67 17.57
CA LEU A 280 -12.61 -10.97 16.82
C LEU A 280 -12.16 -11.86 15.67
N LEU A 281 -12.44 -11.44 14.44
CA LEU A 281 -12.30 -12.29 13.26
C LEU A 281 -11.24 -11.83 12.27
N LYS A 282 -10.84 -10.55 12.29
CA LYS A 282 -9.93 -9.99 11.29
C LYS A 282 -8.88 -9.07 11.90
N VAL A 283 -7.71 -9.05 11.26
CA VAL A 283 -6.72 -7.97 11.40
C VAL A 283 -6.62 -7.26 10.06
N ILE A 284 -6.68 -5.93 10.05
CA ILE A 284 -6.58 -5.10 8.85
C ILE A 284 -5.44 -4.12 9.04
N SER A 285 -4.58 -3.97 8.04
CA SER A 285 -3.50 -3.00 8.04
C SER A 285 -3.68 -1.98 6.93
N TYR A 286 -3.70 -0.70 7.27
CA TYR A 286 -3.58 0.39 6.29
C TYR A 286 -2.10 0.70 5.99
N GLU A 287 -1.18 -0.17 6.40
CA GLU A 287 0.24 -0.10 6.07
C GLU A 287 0.67 -1.35 5.32
N GLY A 288 1.02 -1.20 4.04
CA GLY A 288 1.53 -2.30 3.21
C GLY A 288 2.81 -2.97 3.73
N LEU A 289 3.46 -2.38 4.75
CA LEU A 289 4.63 -2.92 5.44
C LEU A 289 4.39 -4.31 6.02
N TYR A 290 3.21 -4.57 6.57
CA TYR A 290 2.92 -5.82 7.29
C TYR A 290 2.33 -6.92 6.39
N SER A 291 2.15 -6.66 5.09
CA SER A 291 1.53 -7.62 4.17
C SER A 291 2.22 -8.98 4.18
N ASP A 292 3.55 -8.99 4.05
CA ASP A 292 4.32 -10.24 3.88
C ASP A 292 4.53 -11.03 5.19
N ILE A 293 3.90 -10.64 6.31
CA ILE A 293 3.91 -11.41 7.58
C ILE A 293 2.53 -11.91 8.00
N MET A 294 1.45 -11.52 7.31
CA MET A 294 0.08 -11.94 7.63
C MET A 294 -0.27 -13.27 6.94
N ILE A 295 0.64 -14.24 7.08
CA ILE A 295 0.63 -15.53 6.39
C ILE A 295 -0.15 -16.57 7.19
N GLU A 296 -0.90 -17.45 6.53
CA GLU A 296 -1.62 -18.56 7.18
C GLU A 296 -0.71 -19.39 8.10
N GLY A 297 -1.22 -19.69 9.29
CA GLY A 297 -0.49 -20.44 10.31
C GLY A 297 0.41 -19.60 11.22
N TYR A 298 0.79 -18.38 10.82
CA TYR A 298 1.64 -17.50 11.63
C TYR A 298 0.86 -16.98 12.85
N GLU A 299 1.58 -16.76 13.94
CA GLU A 299 1.13 -16.11 15.16
C GLU A 299 1.63 -14.67 15.17
N LEU A 300 0.71 -13.75 15.43
CA LEU A 300 0.96 -12.33 15.40
C LEU A 300 0.66 -11.70 16.75
N LEU A 301 1.51 -10.77 17.17
CA LEU A 301 1.20 -9.78 18.20
C LEU A 301 0.76 -8.49 17.50
N VAL A 302 -0.46 -8.06 17.78
CA VAL A 302 -1.09 -6.93 17.10
C VAL A 302 -1.47 -5.86 18.10
N ARG A 303 -0.92 -4.65 17.93
CA ARG A 303 -1.34 -3.43 18.62
C ARG A 303 -2.08 -2.56 17.63
N GLY A 304 -3.37 -2.32 17.88
CA GLY A 304 -4.19 -1.53 16.96
C GLY A 304 -5.49 -1.04 17.59
N LEU A 305 -6.36 -0.50 16.75
CA LEU A 305 -7.69 -0.04 17.14
C LEU A 305 -8.69 -1.19 16.98
N LEU A 306 -9.35 -1.58 18.06
CA LEU A 306 -10.50 -2.48 17.99
C LEU A 306 -11.67 -1.74 17.34
N GLN A 307 -12.32 -2.37 16.37
CA GLN A 307 -13.49 -1.84 15.69
C GLN A 307 -14.58 -2.91 15.63
N ARG A 308 -15.83 -2.48 15.83
CA ARG A 308 -17.00 -3.30 15.48
C ARG A 308 -17.27 -3.14 13.99
N VAL A 309 -17.44 -4.24 13.27
CA VAL A 309 -17.76 -4.28 11.85
C VAL A 309 -19.18 -4.76 11.69
N LYS A 310 -20.00 -3.99 10.98
CA LYS A 310 -21.33 -4.39 10.52
C LYS A 310 -21.25 -4.63 9.02
N GLU A 311 -21.46 -5.88 8.60
CA GLU A 311 -21.41 -6.35 7.21
C GLU A 311 -22.74 -7.00 6.87
N GLY A 312 -23.65 -6.25 6.23
CA GLY A 312 -25.05 -6.65 6.09
C GLY A 312 -25.71 -6.93 7.45
N SER A 313 -26.17 -8.16 7.67
CA SER A 313 -26.72 -8.63 8.95
C SER A 313 -25.65 -9.11 9.94
N ARG A 314 -24.42 -9.35 9.49
CA ARG A 314 -23.34 -9.89 10.32
C ARG A 314 -22.69 -8.79 11.12
N THR A 315 -22.45 -9.05 12.41
CA THR A 315 -21.64 -8.18 13.27
C THR A 315 -20.46 -8.97 13.84
N TYR A 316 -19.25 -8.42 13.76
CA TYR A 316 -18.03 -9.00 14.31
C TYR A 316 -17.04 -7.90 14.67
N TYR A 317 -15.85 -8.27 15.15
CA TYR A 317 -14.80 -7.32 15.52
C TYR A 317 -13.52 -7.54 14.70
N CYS A 318 -12.80 -6.45 14.44
CA CYS A 318 -11.48 -6.48 13.84
C CYS A 318 -10.52 -5.58 14.61
N VAL A 319 -9.21 -5.84 14.46
CA VAL A 319 -8.15 -4.93 14.92
C VAL A 319 -7.51 -4.30 13.71
N THR A 320 -7.43 -2.97 13.72
CA THR A 320 -6.91 -2.19 12.60
C THR A 320 -5.63 -1.47 12.97
N VAL A 321 -4.61 -1.59 12.11
CA VAL A 321 -3.30 -0.95 12.24
C VAL A 321 -3.13 0.10 11.13
N GLY A 322 -2.31 1.13 11.38
CA GLY A 322 -2.10 2.25 10.47
C GLY A 322 -3.18 3.33 10.57
N VAL A 323 -3.73 3.53 11.77
CA VAL A 323 -4.82 4.50 12.01
C VAL A 323 -4.40 5.57 13.01
N SER A 324 -5.00 6.74 12.86
CA SER A 324 -4.70 7.94 13.65
C SER A 324 -5.00 7.85 15.14
N GLU A 325 -5.97 7.03 15.51
CA GLU A 325 -6.42 6.83 16.88
C GLU A 325 -5.40 6.04 17.72
N ILE A 326 -4.36 5.50 17.07
CA ILE A 326 -3.27 4.77 17.72
C ILE A 326 -1.98 5.58 17.51
N ARG A 327 -1.33 5.97 18.60
CA ARG A 327 -0.03 6.65 18.54
C ARG A 327 0.97 5.80 17.75
N GLY A 328 1.63 6.41 16.76
CA GLY A 328 2.56 5.70 15.87
C GLY A 328 1.90 4.71 14.91
N GLY A 329 0.57 4.69 14.79
CA GLY A 329 -0.19 3.81 13.90
C GLY A 329 -0.44 2.39 14.42
N GLY A 330 0.26 1.97 15.49
CA GLY A 330 0.24 0.58 15.97
C GLY A 330 1.21 -0.32 15.21
N TYR A 331 1.13 -1.63 15.47
CA TYR A 331 2.05 -2.60 14.87
C TYR A 331 1.47 -4.00 14.73
N ILE A 332 2.07 -4.78 13.83
CA ILE A 332 1.89 -6.23 13.68
C ILE A 332 3.28 -6.85 13.73
N LEU A 333 3.53 -7.73 14.70
CA LEU A 333 4.82 -8.39 14.91
C LEU A 333 4.64 -9.91 14.78
N PRO A 334 5.46 -10.61 13.98
CA PRO A 334 5.38 -12.06 13.87
C PRO A 334 6.08 -12.73 15.06
N LEU A 335 5.36 -13.58 15.80
CA LEU A 335 5.88 -14.30 16.96
C LEU A 335 6.61 -15.59 16.57
N ASN A 336 6.19 -16.23 15.48
CA ASN A 336 6.80 -17.43 14.90
C ASN A 336 6.96 -17.25 13.37
N ALA A 337 7.74 -16.25 12.97
CA ALA A 337 8.23 -16.13 11.59
C ALA A 337 9.66 -16.67 11.47
#